data_AF-A0A0B8WCE2-F1
#
_entry.id   AF-A0A0B8WCE2-F1
#
_cell.length_a   1.000
_cell.length_b   1.000
_cell.length_c   1.000
_cell.angle_alpha   90.00
_cell.angle_beta   90.00
_cell.angle_gamma   90.00
#
_symmetry.space_group_name_H-M   'P 1'
#
loop_
_entity.id
_entity.type
_entity.pdbx_description
1 polymer ?
#
loop_
_entity_poly.entity_id
_entity_poly.type
_entity_poly.pdbx_seq_one_letter_code
_entity_poly.pdbx_strand_id
1 'polypeptide(L)'
;MSHSLQDEFKLHKDLSPEGAAFLAELERNIAQDLWQSAGGIWSRESTEKFRKAAMQKLAGEVQGKTQADFQAAWVAVIRDFHLAHWGEKRLQKKEKKPETQEDRVFWEMFSYIWILLQATFVTKTAIFYFGIKSAQDDTAEGRVYVILAIAFSFISLGWFAYRKSKKK
;
A
#
# COMPACT_ATOMS: atom_id res chain seq x y z
N MET A 1 -7.29 7.36 -14.88
CA MET A 1 -7.14 8.77 -14.47
C MET A 1 -8.30 9.06 -13.53
N SER A 2 -8.05 9.59 -12.33
CA SER A 2 -9.15 9.96 -11.41
C SER A 2 -9.80 11.23 -11.95
N HIS A 3 -11.07 11.17 -12.34
CA HIS A 3 -11.85 12.36 -12.70
C HIS A 3 -12.07 13.20 -11.44
N SER A 4 -12.08 14.53 -11.55
CA SER A 4 -12.35 15.39 -10.40
C SER A 4 -13.80 15.23 -9.94
N LEU A 5 -14.10 15.51 -8.66
CA LEU A 5 -15.49 15.45 -8.18
C LEU A 5 -16.39 16.45 -8.92
N GLN A 6 -15.81 17.56 -9.37
CA GLN A 6 -16.53 18.55 -10.18
C GLN A 6 -16.96 17.97 -11.53
N ASP A 7 -16.09 17.19 -12.18
CA ASP A 7 -16.41 16.55 -13.46
C ASP A 7 -17.51 15.49 -13.28
N GLU A 8 -17.43 14.71 -12.20
CA GLU A 8 -18.46 13.71 -11.87
C GLU A 8 -19.80 14.36 -11.53
N PHE A 9 -19.81 15.47 -10.79
CA PHE A 9 -21.03 16.17 -10.41
C PHE A 9 -21.73 16.84 -11.61
N LYS A 10 -20.96 17.43 -12.54
CA LYS A 10 -21.49 18.08 -13.76
C LYS A 10 -22.29 17.12 -14.65
N LEU A 11 -22.09 15.80 -14.53
CA LEU A 11 -22.90 14.80 -15.24
C LEU A 11 -24.36 14.75 -14.76
N HIS A 12 -24.64 15.32 -13.58
CA HIS A 12 -25.94 15.21 -12.91
C HIS A 12 -26.64 16.56 -12.75
N LYS A 13 -25.89 17.65 -12.52
CA LYS A 13 -26.47 18.98 -12.27
C LYS A 13 -25.49 20.11 -12.58
N ASP A 14 -26.02 21.27 -12.97
CA ASP A 14 -25.23 22.50 -13.16
C ASP A 14 -24.56 22.92 -11.85
N LEU A 15 -23.27 23.29 -11.96
CA LEU A 15 -22.41 23.59 -10.81
C LEU A 15 -22.25 25.10 -10.64
N SER A 16 -22.67 25.64 -9.49
CA SER A 16 -22.40 27.03 -9.10
C SER A 16 -20.90 27.22 -8.76
N PRO A 17 -20.37 28.46 -8.81
CA PRO A 17 -18.99 28.73 -8.39
C PRO A 17 -18.72 28.33 -6.93
N GLU A 18 -19.70 28.55 -6.04
CA GLU A 18 -19.66 28.17 -4.63
C GLU A 18 -19.68 26.65 -4.46
N GLY A 19 -20.50 25.94 -5.24
CA GLY A 19 -20.51 24.48 -5.28
C GLY A 19 -19.19 23.91 -5.81
N ALA A 20 -18.57 24.55 -6.81
CA ALA A 20 -17.27 24.12 -7.34
C ALA A 20 -16.16 24.24 -6.28
N ALA A 21 -16.15 25.34 -5.52
CA ALA A 21 -15.22 25.52 -4.41
C ALA A 21 -15.43 24.45 -3.32
N PHE A 22 -16.69 24.17 -2.96
CA PHE A 22 -17.03 23.11 -2.02
C PHE A 22 -16.58 21.72 -2.50
N LEU A 23 -16.82 21.36 -3.76
CA LEU A 23 -16.40 20.06 -4.31
C LEU A 23 -14.88 19.92 -4.36
N ALA A 24 -14.14 21.00 -4.61
CA ALA A 24 -12.67 20.97 -4.58
C ALA A 24 -12.12 20.72 -3.16
N GLU A 25 -12.78 21.25 -2.14
CA GLU A 25 -12.45 20.96 -0.74
C GLU A 25 -12.86 19.53 -0.38
N LEU A 26 -14.07 19.12 -0.77
CA LEU A 26 -14.60 17.79 -0.52
C LEU A 26 -13.72 16.69 -1.12
N GLU A 27 -13.08 16.94 -2.26
CA GLU A 27 -12.20 15.97 -2.90
C GLU A 27 -11.04 15.51 -2.01
N ARG A 28 -10.62 16.36 -1.06
CA ARG A 28 -9.58 16.02 -0.07
C ARG A 28 -10.10 15.17 1.09
N ASN A 29 -11.39 15.32 1.42
CA ASN A 29 -11.99 14.79 2.64
C ASN A 29 -12.97 13.64 2.40
N ILE A 30 -13.42 13.42 1.16
CA ILE A 30 -14.45 12.42 0.80
C ILE A 30 -14.07 11.00 1.26
N ALA A 31 -12.77 10.67 1.24
CA ALA A 31 -12.28 9.39 1.72
C ALA A 31 -12.49 9.22 3.22
N GLN A 32 -12.21 10.28 3.98
CA GLN A 32 -12.38 10.32 5.43
C GLN A 32 -13.86 10.24 5.80
N ASP A 33 -14.70 11.00 5.11
CA ASP A 33 -16.14 11.12 5.39
C ASP A 33 -16.90 9.82 5.10
N LEU A 34 -16.48 9.07 4.07
CA LEU A 34 -17.15 7.85 3.64
C LEU A 34 -16.41 6.59 4.12
N TRP A 35 -15.46 6.09 3.34
CA TRP A 35 -14.99 4.71 3.50
C TRP A 35 -13.90 4.52 4.56
N GLN A 36 -13.13 5.56 4.92
CA GLN A 36 -12.16 5.46 6.01
C GLN A 36 -12.83 5.51 7.39
N SER A 37 -13.86 6.34 7.56
CA SER A 37 -14.62 6.43 8.83
C SER A 37 -15.54 5.23 9.06
N ALA A 38 -16.08 4.61 8.01
CA ALA A 38 -16.95 3.43 8.14
C ALA A 38 -16.25 2.18 8.72
N GLY A 39 -14.91 2.18 8.72
CA GLY A 39 -14.10 1.08 9.20
C GLY A 39 -14.09 -0.14 8.27
N GLY A 40 -13.04 -0.96 8.39
CA GLY A 40 -12.81 -2.10 7.52
C GLY A 40 -12.01 -1.77 6.26
N ILE A 41 -11.83 -2.77 5.40
CA ILE A 41 -11.06 -2.65 4.16
C ILE A 41 -12.04 -2.68 2.99
N TRP A 42 -11.92 -1.73 2.08
CA TRP A 42 -12.74 -1.63 0.88
C TRP A 42 -11.89 -1.95 -0.35
N SER A 43 -12.51 -2.57 -1.36
CA SER A 43 -11.86 -2.75 -2.65
C SER A 43 -11.71 -1.42 -3.36
N ARG A 44 -10.75 -1.33 -4.27
CA ARG A 44 -10.61 -0.12 -5.11
C ARG A 44 -11.87 0.15 -5.92
N GLU A 45 -12.49 -0.90 -6.46
CA GLU A 45 -13.74 -0.79 -7.23
C GLU A 45 -14.88 -0.22 -6.37
N SER A 46 -15.01 -0.68 -5.12
CA SER A 46 -16.00 -0.16 -4.17
C SER A 46 -15.76 1.32 -3.88
N THR A 47 -14.51 1.75 -3.69
CA THR A 47 -14.21 3.18 -3.47
C THR A 47 -14.55 4.06 -4.66
N GLU A 48 -14.36 3.56 -5.89
CA GLU A 48 -14.75 4.28 -7.11
C GLU A 48 -16.29 4.34 -7.25
N LYS A 49 -17.00 3.26 -6.89
CA LYS A 49 -18.47 3.25 -6.83
C LYS A 49 -19.01 4.23 -5.80
N PHE A 50 -18.41 4.29 -4.61
CA PHE A 50 -18.80 5.24 -3.56
C PHE A 50 -18.67 6.68 -4.04
N ARG A 51 -17.56 7.01 -4.69
CA ARG A 51 -17.33 8.36 -5.22
C ARG A 51 -18.44 8.79 -6.20
N LYS A 52 -18.75 7.94 -7.18
CA LYS A 52 -19.80 8.21 -8.17
C LYS A 52 -21.19 8.28 -7.55
N ALA A 53 -21.53 7.32 -6.69
CA ALA A 53 -22.82 7.29 -5.99
C ALA A 53 -23.01 8.51 -5.07
N ALA A 54 -21.94 8.96 -4.42
CA ALA A 54 -21.94 10.15 -3.59
C ALA A 54 -22.25 11.41 -4.41
N MET A 55 -21.64 11.57 -5.59
CA MET A 55 -21.91 12.72 -6.47
C MET A 55 -23.33 12.68 -7.04
N GLN A 56 -23.81 11.51 -7.44
CA GLN A 56 -25.19 11.34 -7.90
C GLN A 56 -26.21 11.70 -6.80
N LYS A 57 -25.99 11.21 -5.57
CA LYS A 57 -26.87 11.51 -4.43
C LYS A 57 -26.78 12.98 -4.02
N LEU A 58 -25.59 13.55 -4.00
CA LEU A 58 -25.39 14.97 -3.71
C LEU A 58 -26.14 15.84 -4.72
N ALA A 59 -26.08 15.53 -6.01
CA ALA A 59 -26.81 16.27 -7.04
C ALA A 59 -28.33 16.22 -6.85
N GLY A 60 -28.87 15.12 -6.31
CA GLY A 60 -30.28 14.97 -5.97
C GLY A 60 -30.69 15.73 -4.70
N GLU A 61 -29.82 15.80 -3.70
CA GLU A 61 -30.11 16.41 -2.39
C GLU A 61 -29.87 17.94 -2.37
N VAL A 62 -28.97 18.46 -3.20
CA VAL A 62 -28.69 19.89 -3.27
C VAL A 62 -29.90 20.63 -3.85
N GLN A 63 -30.59 21.44 -3.04
CA GLN A 63 -31.75 22.23 -3.48
C GLN A 63 -31.40 23.67 -3.88
N GLY A 64 -30.28 24.20 -3.39
CA GLY A 64 -29.84 25.58 -3.67
C GLY A 64 -28.47 25.66 -4.35
N LYS A 65 -27.90 26.87 -4.38
CA LYS A 65 -26.60 27.15 -5.02
C LYS A 65 -25.52 27.53 -4.03
N THR A 66 -25.87 27.72 -2.77
CA THR A 66 -24.97 28.25 -1.73
C THR A 66 -24.13 27.14 -1.11
N GLN A 67 -22.97 27.49 -0.57
CA GLN A 67 -22.12 26.54 0.15
C GLN A 67 -22.86 25.83 1.31
N ALA A 68 -23.76 26.53 2.00
CA ALA A 68 -24.55 25.95 3.09
C ALA A 68 -25.50 24.85 2.60
N ASP A 69 -26.11 25.03 1.41
CA ASP A 69 -26.98 24.02 0.80
C ASP A 69 -26.19 22.76 0.44
N PHE A 70 -24.99 22.94 -0.13
CA PHE A 70 -24.08 21.84 -0.45
C PHE A 70 -23.61 21.10 0.80
N GLN A 71 -23.30 21.81 1.88
CA GLN A 71 -22.89 21.21 3.13
C GLN A 71 -24.03 20.42 3.78
N ALA A 72 -25.25 20.97 3.81
CA ALA A 72 -26.42 20.28 4.34
C ALA A 72 -26.75 19.01 3.53
N ALA A 73 -26.70 19.10 2.21
CA ALA A 73 -26.87 17.95 1.33
C ALA A 73 -25.77 16.89 1.54
N TRP A 74 -24.51 17.32 1.71
CA TRP A 74 -23.40 16.40 1.98
C TRP A 74 -23.56 15.63 3.28
N VAL A 75 -24.01 16.29 4.35
CA VAL A 75 -24.32 15.63 5.63
C VAL A 75 -25.41 14.56 5.46
N ALA A 76 -26.42 14.82 4.63
CA ALA A 76 -27.45 13.83 4.33
C ALA A 76 -26.88 12.61 3.58
N VAL A 77 -25.99 12.85 2.60
CA VAL A 77 -25.30 11.79 1.84
C VAL A 77 -24.40 10.94 2.73
N ILE A 78 -23.61 11.55 3.62
CA ILE A 78 -22.78 10.83 4.61
C ILE A 78 -23.67 9.93 5.48
N ARG A 79 -24.75 10.48 6.02
CA ARG A 79 -25.66 9.72 6.89
C ARG A 79 -26.25 8.51 6.16
N ASP A 80 -26.70 8.70 4.93
CA ASP A 80 -27.22 7.61 4.08
C ASP A 80 -26.15 6.54 3.81
N PHE A 81 -24.90 6.96 3.55
CA PHE A 81 -23.78 6.04 3.37
C PHE A 81 -23.56 5.15 4.60
N HIS A 82 -23.53 5.72 5.81
CA HIS A 82 -23.24 4.93 7.02
C HIS A 82 -24.36 3.98 7.45
N LEU A 83 -25.58 4.14 6.92
CA LEU A 83 -26.69 3.22 7.21
C LEU A 83 -26.55 1.87 6.48
N ALA A 84 -26.22 1.90 5.19
CA ALA A 84 -26.24 0.70 4.34
C ALA A 84 -25.00 0.51 3.46
N HIS A 85 -24.05 1.44 3.51
CA HIS A 85 -22.82 1.47 2.68
C HIS A 85 -23.12 1.24 1.19
N TRP A 86 -24.32 1.67 0.77
CA TRP A 86 -24.90 1.48 -0.56
C TRP A 86 -24.76 0.06 -1.13
N GLY A 87 -24.84 -0.96 -0.28
CA GLY A 87 -24.86 -2.38 -0.67
C GLY A 87 -23.49 -2.99 -0.98
N GLU A 88 -22.40 -2.24 -0.86
CA GLU A 88 -21.05 -2.78 -1.07
C GLU A 88 -20.58 -3.58 0.16
N LYS A 89 -19.85 -4.67 -0.10
CA LYS A 89 -19.33 -5.55 0.95
C LYS A 89 -17.87 -5.22 1.26
N ARG A 90 -17.56 -5.19 2.56
CA ARG A 90 -16.19 -5.05 3.04
C ARG A 90 -15.36 -6.28 2.66
N LEU A 91 -14.09 -6.06 2.35
CA LEU A 91 -13.13 -7.12 2.16
C LEU A 91 -12.72 -7.72 3.51
N GLN A 92 -12.72 -9.05 3.60
CA GLN A 92 -12.22 -9.76 4.79
C GLN A 92 -10.70 -9.75 4.89
N LYS A 93 -9.99 -9.60 3.77
CA LYS A 93 -8.53 -9.52 3.70
C LYS A 93 -8.12 -8.42 2.75
N LYS A 94 -6.99 -7.78 3.05
CA LYS A 94 -6.38 -6.77 2.19
C LYS A 94 -6.17 -7.37 0.80
N GLU A 95 -6.66 -6.68 -0.21
CA GLU A 95 -6.44 -7.06 -1.60
C GLU A 95 -4.93 -7.14 -1.85
N LYS A 96 -4.47 -8.29 -2.35
CA LYS A 96 -3.08 -8.41 -2.79
C LYS A 96 -2.95 -7.50 -4.00
N LYS A 97 -2.21 -6.41 -3.85
CA LYS A 97 -1.82 -5.60 -5.01
C LYS A 97 -1.18 -6.54 -6.03
N PRO A 98 -1.61 -6.53 -7.30
CA PRO A 98 -0.91 -7.27 -8.33
C PRO A 98 0.55 -6.78 -8.34
N GLU A 99 1.51 -7.71 -8.18
CA GLU A 99 2.93 -7.37 -8.29
C GLU A 99 3.16 -6.75 -9.67
N THR A 100 3.61 -5.50 -9.69
CA THR A 100 3.97 -4.85 -10.95
C THR A 100 5.25 -5.48 -11.51
N GLN A 101 5.50 -5.33 -12.82
CA GLN A 101 6.77 -5.81 -13.39
C GLN A 101 7.98 -5.15 -12.70
N GLU A 102 7.87 -3.88 -12.33
CA GLU A 102 8.90 -3.15 -11.60
C GLU A 102 9.15 -3.72 -10.21
N ASP A 103 8.09 -4.04 -9.45
CA ASP A 103 8.22 -4.68 -8.13
C ASP A 103 8.94 -6.03 -8.24
N ARG A 104 8.59 -6.81 -9.27
CA ARG A 104 9.23 -8.11 -9.53
C ARG A 104 10.72 -7.96 -9.81
N VAL A 105 11.08 -7.00 -10.66
CA VAL A 105 12.49 -6.70 -10.99
C VAL A 105 13.24 -6.21 -9.76
N PHE A 106 12.66 -5.32 -8.96
CA PHE A 106 13.26 -4.82 -7.73
C PHE A 106 13.57 -5.96 -6.75
N TRP A 107 12.60 -6.83 -6.47
CA TRP A 107 12.80 -7.95 -5.54
C TRP A 107 13.81 -8.97 -6.05
N GLU A 108 13.89 -9.17 -7.36
CA GLU A 108 14.90 -10.02 -7.98
C GLU A 108 16.30 -9.40 -7.84
N MET A 109 16.49 -8.13 -8.19
CA MET A 109 17.75 -7.39 -8.01
C MET A 109 18.18 -7.33 -6.55
N PHE A 110 17.26 -7.02 -5.64
CA PHE A 110 17.54 -6.98 -4.20
C PHE A 110 18.09 -8.30 -3.70
N SER A 111 17.54 -9.42 -4.18
CA SER A 111 18.02 -10.74 -3.77
C SER A 111 19.46 -11.01 -4.20
N TYR A 112 19.87 -10.58 -5.40
CA TYR A 112 21.25 -10.70 -5.86
C TYR A 112 22.20 -9.81 -5.06
N ILE A 113 21.80 -8.56 -4.79
CA ILE A 113 22.57 -7.62 -3.96
C ILE A 113 22.75 -8.20 -2.55
N TRP A 114 21.70 -8.79 -1.99
CA TRP A 114 21.74 -9.41 -0.67
C TRP A 114 22.74 -10.57 -0.59
N ILE A 115 22.76 -11.43 -1.61
CA ILE A 115 23.73 -12.54 -1.70
C ILE A 115 25.16 -12.01 -1.83
N LEU A 116 25.37 -10.96 -2.61
CA LEU A 116 26.69 -10.32 -2.75
C LEU A 116 27.20 -9.77 -1.41
N LEU A 117 26.33 -9.10 -0.63
CA LEU A 117 26.67 -8.61 0.70
C LEU A 117 27.02 -9.75 1.64
N GLN A 118 26.25 -10.83 1.64
CA GLN A 118 26.54 -12.01 2.44
C GLN A 118 27.87 -12.66 2.05
N ALA A 119 28.12 -12.86 0.76
CA ALA A 119 29.39 -13.42 0.28
C ALA A 119 30.58 -12.55 0.70
N THR A 120 30.44 -11.22 0.61
CA THR A 120 31.47 -10.27 1.05
C THR A 120 31.74 -10.38 2.55
N PHE A 121 30.69 -10.45 3.37
CA PHE A 121 30.82 -10.57 4.82
C PHE A 121 31.51 -11.88 5.21
N VAL A 122 31.11 -12.98 4.59
CA VAL A 122 31.67 -14.32 4.84
C VAL A 122 33.12 -14.40 4.41
N THR A 123 33.44 -13.85 3.23
CA THR A 123 34.81 -13.77 2.73
C THR A 123 35.68 -12.95 3.67
N LYS A 124 35.20 -11.80 4.15
CA LYS A 124 35.93 -10.98 5.12
C LYS A 124 36.15 -11.71 6.44
N THR A 125 35.14 -12.37 6.98
CA THR A 125 35.25 -13.15 8.23
C THR A 125 36.22 -14.32 8.07
N ALA A 126 36.17 -15.03 6.93
CA ALA A 126 37.09 -16.13 6.63
C ALA A 126 38.53 -15.63 6.49
N ILE A 127 38.79 -14.57 5.71
CA ILE A 127 40.13 -13.98 5.54
C ILE A 127 40.67 -13.46 6.87
N PHE A 128 39.85 -12.76 7.66
CA PHE A 128 40.29 -12.23 8.95
C PHE A 128 40.64 -13.35 9.93
N TYR A 129 39.82 -14.40 10.02
CA TYR A 129 40.11 -15.50 10.93
C TYR A 129 41.25 -16.39 10.45
N PHE A 130 41.21 -16.90 9.23
CA PHE A 130 42.25 -17.82 8.73
C PHE A 130 43.54 -17.10 8.36
N GLY A 131 43.47 -15.90 7.78
CA GLY A 131 44.64 -15.17 7.28
C GLY A 131 45.38 -14.31 8.32
N ILE A 132 44.68 -13.76 9.31
CA ILE A 132 45.27 -12.83 10.29
C ILE A 132 45.28 -13.45 11.69
N LYS A 133 44.12 -13.89 12.19
CA LYS A 133 43.99 -14.31 13.59
C LYS A 133 44.52 -15.72 13.88
N SER A 134 44.31 -16.69 12.98
CA SER A 134 44.77 -18.09 13.20
C SER A 134 46.29 -18.22 13.22
N ALA A 135 47.00 -17.28 12.58
CA ALA A 135 48.46 -17.21 12.59
C ALA A 135 49.04 -16.60 13.89
N GLN A 136 48.23 -15.91 14.69
CA GLN A 136 48.66 -15.22 15.91
C GLN A 136 48.08 -15.82 17.20
N ASP A 137 46.80 -16.20 17.24
CA ASP A 137 46.12 -16.77 18.41
C ASP A 137 44.91 -17.62 17.97
N ASP A 138 45.06 -18.94 17.98
CA ASP A 138 43.99 -19.89 17.67
C ASP A 138 43.09 -20.12 18.89
N THR A 139 42.16 -19.18 19.13
CA THR A 139 41.20 -19.29 20.23
C THR A 139 39.94 -20.06 19.83
N ALA A 140 39.42 -20.87 20.76
CA ALA A 140 38.21 -21.68 20.56
C ALA A 140 36.98 -20.84 20.14
N GLU A 141 36.84 -19.64 20.69
CA GLU A 141 35.76 -18.70 20.32
C GLU A 141 35.80 -18.28 18.85
N GLY A 142 36.99 -17.97 18.32
CA GLY A 142 37.13 -17.58 16.92
C GLY A 142 36.76 -18.73 15.97
N ARG A 143 37.08 -19.96 16.36
CA ARG A 143 36.74 -21.17 15.60
C ARG A 143 35.22 -21.37 15.53
N VAL A 144 34.52 -21.11 16.63
CA VAL A 144 33.04 -21.14 16.70
C VAL A 144 32.42 -20.06 15.81
N TYR A 145 32.94 -18.82 15.82
CA TYR A 145 32.42 -17.75 14.96
C TYR A 145 32.55 -18.06 13.47
N VAL A 146 33.63 -18.71 13.04
CA VAL A 146 33.79 -19.13 11.65
C VAL A 146 32.84 -20.24 11.27
N ILE A 147 32.67 -21.25 12.13
CA ILE A 147 31.71 -22.33 11.88
C ILE A 147 30.29 -21.75 11.77
N LEU A 148 29.91 -20.81 12.65
CA LEU A 148 28.63 -20.12 12.58
C LEU A 148 28.47 -19.30 11.29
N ALA A 149 29.50 -18.57 10.86
CA ALA A 149 29.47 -17.80 9.61
C ALA A 149 29.30 -18.71 8.38
N ILE A 150 29.99 -19.85 8.35
CA ILE A 150 29.87 -20.85 7.28
C ILE A 150 28.47 -21.46 7.28
N ALA A 151 27.98 -21.92 8.45
CA ALA A 151 26.65 -22.50 8.58
C ALA A 151 25.54 -21.52 8.16
N PHE A 152 25.64 -20.26 8.60
CA PHE A 152 24.72 -19.19 8.20
C PHE A 152 24.72 -18.97 6.69
N SER A 153 25.89 -19.04 6.04
CA SER A 153 26.01 -18.91 4.59
C SER A 153 25.30 -20.03 3.85
N PHE A 154 25.52 -21.28 4.26
CA PHE A 154 24.87 -22.45 3.64
C PHE A 154 23.36 -22.43 3.84
N ILE A 155 22.88 -22.08 5.04
CA ILE A 155 21.45 -21.96 5.33
C ILE A 155 20.82 -20.84 4.49
N SER A 156 21.48 -19.69 4.39
CA SER A 156 20.97 -18.56 3.60
C SER A 156 20.89 -18.88 2.11
N LEU A 157 21.93 -19.50 1.54
CA LEU A 157 21.95 -19.95 0.15
C LEU A 157 20.89 -21.03 -0.12
N GLY A 158 20.76 -22.01 0.77
CA GLY A 158 19.75 -23.06 0.67
C GLY A 158 18.33 -22.50 0.70
N TRP A 159 18.05 -21.57 1.61
CA TRP A 159 16.76 -20.89 1.68
C TRP A 159 16.46 -20.04 0.44
N PHE A 160 17.46 -19.32 -0.07
CA PHE A 160 17.33 -18.56 -1.32
C PHE A 160 17.00 -19.47 -2.51
N ALA A 161 17.74 -20.56 -2.68
CA ALA A 161 17.52 -21.53 -3.75
C ALA A 161 16.12 -22.18 -3.64
N TYR A 162 15.70 -22.56 -2.44
CA TYR A 162 14.36 -23.09 -2.18
C TYR A 162 13.25 -22.10 -2.54
N ARG A 163 13.38 -20.85 -2.11
CA ARG A 163 12.37 -19.80 -2.40
C ARG A 163 12.29 -19.50 -3.89
N LYS A 164 13.42 -19.55 -4.61
CA LYS A 164 13.46 -19.35 -6.06
C LYS A 164 12.88 -20.55 -6.82
N SER A 165 13.12 -21.77 -6.35
CA SER A 165 12.57 -23.01 -6.92
C SER A 165 11.04 -23.04 -6.86
N LYS A 166 10.43 -22.64 -5.73
CA LYS A 166 8.97 -22.56 -5.57
C LYS A 166 8.25 -21.45 -6.35
N LYS A 167 8.99 -20.52 -6.95
CA LYS A 167 8.45 -19.41 -7.76
C LYS A 167 8.46 -19.71 -9.27
N LYS A 168 9.04 -20.84 -9.70
CA LYS A 168 8.85 -21.41 -11.05
C LYS A 168 7.61 -22.28 -11.06
#